data_AF-A0ABD4TH35-F1
#
_entry.id   AF-A0ABD4TH35-F1
#
_cell.length_a   1.000
_cell.length_b   1.000
_cell.length_c   1.000
_cell.angle_alpha   90.00
_cell.angle_beta   90.00
_cell.angle_gamma   90.00
#
_symmetry.space_group_name_H-M   'P 1'
#
loop_
_entity.id
_entity.type
_entity.pdbx_description
1 polymer ?
#
loop_
_entity_poly.entity_id
_entity_poly.type
_entity_poly.pdbx_seq_one_letter_code
_entity_poly.pdbx_strand_id
1 'polypeptide(L)'
;MTDDEKKIEEPEVTQDPLNAPVEKPAAAPPPQATHEKETIHEIRYMEKPEEKKKKSSKLKIIGVLVLILLIGVIAIFATLNVTMYAPVQGQSYPYTTTYNVWFPLGKTVTVGGIDMVALSTQDEMMIAVDGQTQKLVVGEDKLISERRAVVKTLGITVIDTNFQIYLTYRGLSDPQTANFFLAVRTSKQVPQFIVNLLIPKEISAVPA
;
A
#
# COMPACT_ATOMS: atom_id res chain seq x y z
N MET A 1 30.23 48.25 31.70
CA MET A 1 28.83 48.17 32.15
C MET A 1 28.47 46.69 32.16
N THR A 2 28.82 45.97 33.24
CA THR A 2 27.95 45.69 34.42
C THR A 2 26.68 44.97 33.97
N ASP A 3 26.26 43.80 34.43
CA ASP A 3 26.48 42.94 35.60
C ASP A 3 25.87 41.56 35.19
N ASP A 4 25.99 40.40 35.81
CA ASP A 4 26.29 40.03 37.19
C ASP A 4 26.69 38.53 37.21
N GLU A 5 27.74 38.22 37.95
CA GLU A 5 28.03 36.90 38.51
C GLU A 5 27.06 36.62 39.67
N LYS A 6 26.63 35.36 39.86
CA LYS A 6 26.70 34.80 41.22
C LYS A 6 26.76 33.28 41.25
N LYS A 7 27.71 32.84 42.06
CA LYS A 7 28.30 31.52 42.18
C LYS A 7 28.21 31.11 43.66
N ILE A 8 27.79 29.86 43.89
CA ILE A 8 28.09 28.95 45.03
C ILE A 8 27.59 29.34 46.43
N GLU A 9 27.07 28.35 47.17
CA GLU A 9 27.65 27.87 48.45
C GLU A 9 26.76 26.77 49.09
N GLU A 10 27.26 25.53 49.06
CA GLU A 10 27.08 24.54 50.14
C GLU A 10 28.11 24.86 51.25
N PRO A 11 27.77 24.62 52.53
CA PRO A 11 28.43 23.54 53.30
C PRO A 11 27.43 22.80 54.24
N GLU A 12 27.52 21.49 54.46
CA GLU A 12 28.47 20.68 55.25
C GLU A 12 28.13 20.55 56.77
N VAL A 13 27.58 19.37 57.11
CA VAL A 13 27.86 18.42 58.25
C VAL A 13 27.83 18.89 59.72
N THR A 14 27.52 17.89 60.57
CA THR A 14 27.91 17.65 61.99
C THR A 14 26.83 18.06 63.03
N GLN A 15 26.46 17.35 64.11
CA GLN A 15 27.09 16.32 64.98
C GLN A 15 26.05 15.41 65.67
N ASP A 16 26.47 14.17 65.91
CA ASP A 16 26.01 13.24 66.96
C ASP A 16 26.57 13.66 68.33
N PRO A 17 25.88 13.43 69.46
CA PRO A 17 26.62 12.81 70.56
C PRO A 17 25.83 11.80 71.41
N LEU A 18 26.49 10.65 71.62
CA LEU A 18 26.80 10.00 72.91
C LEU A 18 25.71 9.34 73.78
N ASN A 19 25.88 8.01 73.88
CA ASN A 19 26.06 7.18 75.10
C ASN A 19 24.90 6.87 76.08
N ALA A 20 24.83 5.57 76.39
CA ALA A 20 24.01 4.84 77.35
C ALA A 20 24.30 5.22 78.83
N PRO A 21 23.44 4.80 79.81
CA PRO A 21 23.61 3.47 80.41
C PRO A 21 22.34 2.74 80.90
N VAL A 22 22.55 1.45 81.17
CA VAL A 22 21.80 0.43 81.92
C VAL A 22 21.11 0.96 83.20
N GLU A 23 19.88 0.49 83.52
CA GLU A 23 19.53 -0.36 84.69
C GLU A 23 18.03 -0.29 85.10
N LYS A 24 17.46 -1.45 85.43
CA LYS A 24 16.13 -1.73 86.04
C LYS A 24 15.89 -0.90 87.31
N PRO A 25 14.64 -0.57 87.74
CA PRO A 25 13.66 -1.54 88.29
C PRO A 25 12.19 -1.25 87.88
N ALA A 26 11.37 -2.26 87.58
CA ALA A 26 10.59 -3.10 88.49
C ALA A 26 9.44 -2.40 89.25
N ALA A 27 8.24 -2.94 89.01
CA ALA A 27 7.03 -2.92 89.83
C ALA A 27 6.25 -1.60 89.90
N ALA A 28 4.92 -1.55 89.90
CA ALA A 28 3.83 -2.50 89.65
C ALA A 28 2.54 -1.61 89.58
N PRO A 29 1.31 -2.14 89.77
CA PRO A 29 0.16 -2.11 88.87
C PRO A 29 -0.88 -1.04 89.38
N PRO A 30 -2.23 -1.10 89.22
CA PRO A 30 -3.12 -2.03 88.52
C PRO A 30 -4.24 -1.24 87.75
N PRO A 31 -5.54 -1.62 87.78
CA PRO A 31 -6.26 -2.15 86.63
C PRO A 31 -7.37 -1.19 86.15
N GLN A 32 -8.04 -1.51 85.04
CA GLN A 32 -9.49 -1.72 84.98
C GLN A 32 -9.97 -1.71 83.53
N ALA A 33 -10.63 -2.80 83.18
CA ALA A 33 -11.30 -3.01 81.91
C ALA A 33 -12.54 -2.14 81.81
N THR A 34 -12.79 -1.52 80.65
CA THR A 34 -14.11 -1.55 80.02
C THR A 34 -14.12 -1.04 78.58
N HIS A 35 -14.86 -1.77 77.74
CA HIS A 35 -15.52 -1.39 76.48
C HIS A 35 -14.68 -1.08 75.21
N GLU A 36 -14.73 -2.06 74.30
CA GLU A 36 -15.45 -1.91 73.02
C GLU A 36 -15.04 -0.75 72.11
N LYS A 37 -14.26 -1.05 71.07
CA LYS A 37 -14.61 -0.78 69.66
C LYS A 37 -13.55 -1.32 68.69
N GLU A 38 -14.05 -2.20 67.83
CA GLU A 38 -13.71 -2.40 66.42
C GLU A 38 -12.56 -1.62 65.77
N THR A 39 -11.99 -2.32 64.79
CA THR A 39 -11.30 -1.81 63.58
C THR A 39 -9.89 -1.27 63.76
N ILE A 40 -8.92 -2.18 63.69
CA ILE A 40 -7.74 -1.94 62.86
C ILE A 40 -7.62 -3.11 61.90
N HIS A 41 -8.09 -2.87 60.68
CA HIS A 41 -7.76 -3.68 59.53
C HIS A 41 -6.24 -3.69 59.37
N GLU A 42 -5.62 -4.81 59.73
CA GLU A 42 -4.30 -5.19 59.24
C GLU A 42 -4.42 -5.42 57.73
N ILE A 43 -4.42 -4.32 56.96
CA ILE A 43 -4.20 -4.36 55.52
C ILE A 43 -2.72 -4.68 55.35
N ARG A 44 -2.42 -5.97 55.40
CA ARG A 44 -1.20 -6.53 54.85
C ARG A 44 -1.17 -6.09 53.39
N TYR A 45 -0.35 -5.08 53.08
CA TYR A 45 0.01 -4.70 51.73
C TYR A 45 0.73 -5.89 51.09
N MET A 46 -0.04 -6.85 50.56
CA MET A 46 0.45 -7.73 49.52
C MET A 46 0.62 -6.85 48.29
N GLU A 47 1.87 -6.46 48.09
CA GLU A 47 2.47 -6.02 46.83
C GLU A 47 1.81 -6.75 45.67
N LYS A 48 0.93 -6.02 44.96
CA LYS A 48 0.26 -6.51 43.76
C LYS A 48 1.37 -6.78 42.75
N PRO A 49 1.62 -8.02 42.31
CA PRO A 49 2.55 -8.22 41.22
C PRO A 49 2.00 -7.41 40.05
N GLU A 50 2.82 -6.50 39.51
CA GLU A 50 2.46 -5.78 38.29
C GLU A 50 2.02 -6.83 37.28
N GLU A 51 0.71 -6.88 37.01
CA GLU A 51 0.20 -7.59 35.85
C GLU A 51 0.80 -6.89 34.64
N LYS A 52 1.98 -7.36 34.20
CA LYS A 52 2.51 -7.08 32.88
C LYS A 52 1.42 -7.52 31.92
N LYS A 53 0.60 -6.54 31.51
CA LYS A 53 -0.54 -6.71 30.63
C LYS A 53 -0.16 -7.71 29.55
N LYS A 54 -0.94 -8.79 29.41
CA LYS A 54 -0.93 -9.76 28.29
C LYS A 54 -1.27 -9.09 26.94
N LYS A 55 -0.71 -7.90 26.68
CA LYS A 55 -0.92 -7.08 25.49
C LYS A 55 0.10 -7.42 24.38
N SER A 56 1.27 -7.99 24.73
CA SER A 56 2.31 -8.32 23.75
C SER A 56 2.01 -9.56 22.91
N SER A 57 1.35 -10.59 23.48
CA SER A 57 1.03 -11.82 22.72
C SER A 57 0.01 -11.55 21.61
N LYS A 58 -1.05 -10.79 21.89
CA LYS A 58 -2.03 -10.40 20.87
C LYS A 58 -1.41 -9.52 19.78
N LEU A 59 -0.53 -8.58 20.14
CA LEU A 59 0.19 -7.77 19.14
C LEU A 59 1.12 -8.62 18.26
N LYS A 60 1.82 -9.61 18.84
CA LYS A 60 2.66 -10.54 18.07
C LYS A 60 1.83 -11.38 17.10
N ILE A 61 0.68 -11.88 17.53
CA ILE A 61 -0.24 -12.65 16.66
C ILE A 61 -0.75 -11.77 15.52
N ILE A 62 -1.16 -10.53 15.81
CA ILE A 62 -1.59 -9.57 14.77
C ILE A 62 -0.43 -9.28 13.81
N GLY A 63 0.78 -9.05 14.33
CA GLY A 63 1.97 -8.81 13.50
C GLY A 63 2.30 -9.97 12.57
N VAL A 64 2.22 -11.21 13.06
CA VAL A 64 2.41 -12.41 12.24
C VAL A 64 1.30 -12.53 11.19
N LEU A 65 0.05 -12.26 11.55
CA LEU A 65 -1.06 -12.32 10.60
C LEU A 65 -0.93 -11.30 9.46
N VAL A 66 -0.53 -10.06 9.80
CA VAL A 66 -0.26 -9.01 8.80
C VAL A 66 0.92 -9.39 7.91
N LEU A 67 1.98 -9.98 8.48
CA LEU A 67 3.13 -10.45 7.70
C LEU A 67 2.73 -11.57 6.73
N ILE A 68 1.94 -12.55 7.17
CA ILE A 68 1.44 -13.62 6.30
C ILE A 68 0.57 -13.04 5.19
N LEU A 69 -0.32 -12.09 5.51
CA LEU A 69 -1.12 -11.40 4.51
C LEU A 69 -0.23 -10.70 3.47
N LEU A 70 0.78 -9.95 3.93
CA LEU A 70 1.71 -9.25 3.06
C LEU A 70 2.47 -10.21 2.12
N ILE A 71 2.98 -11.31 2.67
CA ILE A 71 3.65 -12.36 1.88
C ILE A 71 2.68 -12.97 0.85
N GLY A 72 1.44 -13.25 1.24
CA GLY A 72 0.41 -13.78 0.34
C GLY A 72 0.10 -12.82 -0.81
N VAL A 73 -0.05 -11.52 -0.53
CA VAL A 73 -0.26 -10.49 -1.56
C VAL A 73 0.94 -10.44 -2.52
N ILE A 74 2.17 -10.41 -1.99
CA ILE A 74 3.38 -10.40 -2.81
C ILE A 74 3.44 -11.65 -3.70
N ALA A 75 3.13 -12.83 -3.17
CA ALA A 75 3.14 -14.08 -3.92
C ALA A 75 2.12 -14.09 -5.08
N ILE A 76 0.93 -13.51 -4.87
CA ILE A 76 -0.08 -13.36 -5.94
C ILE A 76 0.50 -12.52 -7.08
N PHE A 77 1.06 -11.35 -6.77
CA PHE A 77 1.63 -10.46 -7.79
C PHE A 77 2.87 -11.05 -8.46
N ALA A 78 3.73 -11.73 -7.71
CA ALA A 78 4.96 -12.35 -8.24
C ALA A 78 4.69 -13.51 -9.20
N THR A 79 3.50 -14.13 -9.15
CA THR A 79 3.12 -15.26 -10.00
C THR A 79 2.06 -14.91 -11.04
N LEU A 80 1.77 -13.63 -11.24
CA LEU A 80 0.88 -13.18 -12.30
C LEU A 80 1.46 -13.54 -13.66
N ASN A 81 0.71 -14.31 -14.43
CA ASN A 81 1.00 -14.64 -15.81
C ASN A 81 -0.18 -14.21 -16.68
N VAL A 82 0.10 -13.42 -17.71
CA VAL A 82 -0.89 -13.01 -18.70
C VAL A 82 -0.56 -13.71 -20.01
N THR A 83 -1.51 -14.49 -20.52
CA THR A 83 -1.39 -15.14 -21.82
C THR A 83 -2.47 -14.61 -22.76
N MET A 84 -2.09 -14.28 -23.99
CA MET A 84 -2.99 -13.82 -25.03
C MET A 84 -3.34 -14.97 -25.99
N TYR A 85 -4.62 -15.07 -26.33
CA TYR A 85 -5.16 -16.04 -27.27
C TYR A 85 -6.01 -15.35 -28.34
N ALA A 86 -6.37 -16.11 -29.38
CA ALA A 86 -7.41 -15.69 -30.31
C ALA A 86 -8.73 -15.41 -29.56
N PRO A 87 -9.52 -14.42 -30.01
CA PRO A 87 -10.77 -14.07 -29.36
C PRO A 87 -11.81 -15.18 -29.49
N VAL A 88 -12.68 -15.30 -28.48
CA VAL A 88 -13.89 -16.13 -28.56
C VAL A 88 -14.94 -15.39 -29.39
N GLN A 89 -15.48 -16.03 -30.42
CA GLN A 89 -16.49 -15.44 -31.31
C GLN A 89 -17.82 -15.15 -30.59
N GLY A 90 -18.55 -14.13 -31.03
CA GLY A 90 -19.89 -13.82 -30.55
C GLY A 90 -19.98 -13.14 -29.17
N GLN A 91 -18.86 -12.65 -28.65
CA GLN A 91 -18.82 -11.95 -27.37
C GLN A 91 -19.31 -10.51 -27.48
N SER A 92 -20.01 -10.03 -26.45
CA SER A 92 -20.29 -8.59 -26.27
C SER A 92 -19.20 -7.93 -25.43
N TYR A 93 -19.03 -6.61 -25.58
CA TYR A 93 -17.98 -5.83 -24.91
C TYR A 93 -18.57 -4.64 -24.12
N PRO A 94 -19.35 -4.89 -23.06
CA PRO A 94 -20.11 -3.83 -22.39
C PRO A 94 -19.26 -2.93 -21.49
N TYR A 95 -18.04 -3.33 -21.15
CA TYR A 95 -17.16 -2.57 -20.26
C TYR A 95 -16.09 -1.85 -21.09
N THR A 96 -15.98 -0.53 -20.91
CA THR A 96 -14.99 0.29 -21.64
C THR A 96 -14.14 1.10 -20.66
N THR A 97 -12.85 1.16 -20.92
CA THR A 97 -11.91 2.05 -20.22
C THR A 97 -11.17 2.89 -21.26
N THR A 98 -11.04 4.18 -21.00
CA THR A 98 -10.54 5.17 -21.96
C THR A 98 -9.31 5.91 -21.43
N TYR A 99 -8.37 6.17 -22.32
CA TYR A 99 -7.12 6.86 -22.00
C TYR A 99 -6.74 7.82 -23.11
N ASN A 100 -6.15 8.95 -22.74
CA ASN A 100 -5.34 9.74 -23.66
C ASN A 100 -3.91 9.21 -23.59
N VAL A 101 -3.35 8.83 -24.73
CA VAL A 101 -2.02 8.23 -24.83
C VAL A 101 -1.16 8.98 -25.84
N TRP A 102 0.15 9.03 -25.56
CA TRP A 102 1.13 9.71 -26.39
C TRP A 102 2.16 8.71 -26.89
N PHE A 103 2.10 8.41 -28.19
CA PHE A 103 3.03 7.46 -28.79
C PHE A 103 4.19 8.22 -29.42
N PRO A 104 5.44 7.88 -29.06
CA PRO A 104 6.60 8.38 -29.78
C PRO A 104 6.60 7.86 -31.22
N LEU A 105 6.79 8.76 -32.18
CA LEU A 105 6.85 8.41 -33.59
C LEU A 105 8.07 7.52 -33.88
N GLY A 106 7.90 6.53 -34.75
CA GLY A 106 8.95 5.62 -35.20
C GLY A 106 9.47 4.64 -34.14
N LYS A 107 8.87 4.61 -32.94
CA LYS A 107 9.24 3.66 -31.88
C LYS A 107 8.14 2.64 -31.65
N THR A 108 8.55 1.41 -31.36
CA THR A 108 7.64 0.34 -30.95
C THR A 108 7.14 0.58 -29.54
N VAL A 109 5.82 0.49 -29.38
CA VAL A 109 5.08 0.56 -28.13
C VAL A 109 4.21 -0.68 -28.04
N THR A 110 4.34 -1.44 -26.95
CA THR A 110 3.58 -2.68 -26.76
C THR A 110 2.36 -2.43 -25.88
N VAL A 111 1.15 -2.38 -26.45
CA VAL A 111 -0.11 -2.23 -25.67
C VAL A 111 -0.87 -3.55 -25.69
N GLY A 112 -1.14 -4.11 -24.50
CA GLY A 112 -1.86 -5.38 -24.38
C GLY A 112 -1.18 -6.54 -25.11
N GLY A 113 0.15 -6.54 -25.16
CA GLY A 113 0.94 -7.55 -25.88
C GLY A 113 0.85 -7.44 -27.40
N ILE A 114 0.48 -6.27 -27.92
CA ILE A 114 0.45 -5.95 -29.36
C ILE A 114 1.47 -4.88 -29.62
N ASP A 115 2.37 -5.14 -30.57
CA ASP A 115 3.42 -4.19 -30.93
C ASP A 115 2.85 -3.17 -31.92
N MET A 116 2.92 -1.91 -31.54
CA MET A 116 2.42 -0.80 -32.33
C MET A 116 3.51 0.22 -32.61
N VAL A 117 3.54 0.72 -33.85
CA VAL A 117 4.45 1.81 -34.25
C VAL A 117 3.64 2.91 -34.90
N ALA A 118 3.66 4.08 -34.28
CA ALA A 118 3.08 5.30 -34.83
C ALA A 118 4.05 5.89 -35.88
N LEU A 119 3.58 6.07 -37.11
CA LEU A 119 4.37 6.64 -38.20
C LEU A 119 3.63 7.84 -38.78
N SER A 120 4.32 8.97 -38.91
CA SER A 120 3.79 10.16 -39.59
C SER A 120 4.58 10.38 -40.87
N THR A 121 3.88 10.53 -41.98
CA THR A 121 4.41 11.11 -43.23
C THR A 121 3.70 12.43 -43.48
N GLN A 122 4.25 13.30 -44.35
CA GLN A 122 3.87 14.71 -44.51
C GLN A 122 2.39 15.05 -44.24
N ASP A 123 1.44 14.27 -44.76
CA ASP A 123 -0.01 14.48 -44.56
C ASP A 123 -0.76 13.28 -43.96
N GLU A 124 -0.07 12.18 -43.63
CA GLU A 124 -0.73 10.93 -43.24
C GLU A 124 -0.18 10.35 -41.94
N MET A 125 -1.10 10.00 -41.04
CA MET A 125 -0.80 9.18 -39.87
C MET A 125 -1.07 7.71 -40.20
N MET A 126 -0.08 6.87 -39.94
CA MET A 126 -0.16 5.43 -40.07
C MET A 126 0.16 4.79 -38.73
N ILE A 127 -0.44 3.64 -38.47
CA ILE A 127 -0.05 2.78 -37.36
C ILE A 127 0.28 1.39 -37.91
N ALA A 128 1.48 0.90 -37.59
CA ALA A 128 1.81 -0.50 -37.79
C ALA A 128 1.39 -1.28 -36.55
N VAL A 129 0.66 -2.38 -36.74
CA VAL A 129 0.12 -3.24 -35.68
C VAL A 129 0.55 -4.66 -36.00
N ASP A 130 1.42 -5.24 -35.17
CA ASP A 130 2.06 -6.53 -35.45
C ASP A 130 2.66 -6.61 -36.88
N GLY A 131 3.26 -5.51 -37.34
CA GLY A 131 3.87 -5.37 -38.66
C GLY A 131 2.91 -5.04 -39.81
N GLN A 132 1.60 -4.99 -39.58
CA GLN A 132 0.61 -4.58 -40.59
C GLN A 132 0.30 -3.09 -40.46
N THR A 133 0.63 -2.33 -41.51
CA THR A 133 0.45 -0.88 -41.52
C THR A 133 -0.95 -0.50 -41.98
N GLN A 134 -1.60 0.37 -41.21
CA GLN A 134 -2.93 0.88 -41.49
C GLN A 134 -2.96 2.39 -41.37
N LYS A 135 -3.66 3.06 -42.29
CA LYS A 135 -3.89 4.50 -42.21
C LYS A 135 -4.86 4.83 -41.08
N LEU A 136 -4.59 5.92 -40.38
CA LEU A 136 -5.46 6.52 -39.37
C LEU A 136 -5.88 7.90 -39.84
N VAL A 137 -7.20 8.14 -39.92
CA VAL A 137 -7.75 9.46 -40.16
C VAL A 137 -7.98 10.15 -38.81
N VAL A 138 -7.73 11.46 -38.75
CA VAL A 138 -7.96 12.26 -37.54
C VAL A 138 -9.43 12.15 -37.13
N GLY A 139 -9.67 11.79 -35.86
CA GLY A 139 -11.01 11.64 -35.31
C GLY A 139 -11.73 10.34 -35.65
N GLU A 140 -11.14 9.46 -36.48
CA GLU A 140 -11.72 8.14 -36.78
C GLU A 140 -11.46 7.16 -35.63
N ASP A 141 -12.52 6.56 -35.08
CA ASP A 141 -12.42 5.47 -34.11
C ASP A 141 -12.15 4.15 -34.83
N LYS A 142 -10.93 3.62 -34.72
CA LYS A 142 -10.51 2.42 -35.45
C LYS A 142 -10.22 1.25 -34.52
N LEU A 143 -10.81 0.09 -34.83
CA LEU A 143 -10.46 -1.17 -34.18
C LEU A 143 -9.05 -1.59 -34.63
N ILE A 144 -8.14 -1.67 -33.67
CA ILE A 144 -6.74 -2.04 -33.89
C ILE A 144 -6.52 -3.53 -33.70
N SER A 145 -7.11 -4.11 -32.66
CA SER A 145 -6.93 -5.51 -32.34
C SER A 145 -8.06 -6.06 -31.47
N GLU A 146 -8.31 -7.35 -31.60
CA GLU A 146 -9.23 -8.10 -30.75
C GLU A 146 -8.56 -9.40 -30.31
N ARG A 147 -8.51 -9.64 -29.00
CA ARG A 147 -7.83 -10.79 -28.40
C ARG A 147 -8.55 -11.28 -27.15
N ARG A 148 -8.14 -12.44 -26.66
CA ARG A 148 -8.56 -12.99 -25.36
C ARG A 148 -7.38 -12.98 -24.40
N ALA A 149 -7.55 -12.32 -23.26
CA ALA A 149 -6.59 -12.33 -22.17
C ALA A 149 -7.01 -13.36 -21.11
N VAL A 150 -6.08 -14.26 -20.78
CA VAL A 150 -6.22 -15.18 -19.64
C VAL A 150 -5.13 -14.84 -18.64
N VAL A 151 -5.55 -14.43 -17.44
CA VAL A 151 -4.65 -14.09 -16.34
C VAL A 151 -4.70 -15.22 -15.32
N LYS A 152 -3.52 -15.75 -14.99
CA LYS A 152 -3.33 -16.77 -13.98
C LYS A 152 -2.45 -16.26 -12.85
N THR A 153 -2.73 -16.67 -11.62
CA THR A 153 -1.84 -16.50 -10.46
C THR A 153 -1.82 -17.80 -9.67
N LEU A 154 -0.65 -18.22 -9.20
CA LEU A 154 -0.48 -19.52 -8.52
C LEU A 154 -1.07 -20.71 -9.32
N GLY A 155 -1.06 -20.64 -10.65
CA GLY A 155 -1.62 -21.65 -11.55
C GLY A 155 -3.15 -21.61 -11.72
N ILE A 156 -3.87 -20.76 -10.97
CA ILE A 156 -5.33 -20.62 -11.04
C ILE A 156 -5.70 -19.46 -11.97
N THR A 157 -6.65 -19.69 -12.88
CA THR A 157 -7.21 -18.62 -13.73
C THR A 157 -8.06 -17.69 -12.89
N VAL A 158 -7.64 -16.43 -12.80
CA VAL A 158 -8.38 -15.38 -12.09
C VAL A 158 -9.19 -14.51 -13.03
N ILE A 159 -8.74 -14.34 -14.27
CA ILE A 159 -9.44 -13.55 -15.29
C ILE A 159 -9.35 -14.28 -16.62
N ASP A 160 -10.46 -14.25 -17.34
CA ASP A 160 -10.59 -14.79 -18.68
C ASP A 160 -11.62 -13.94 -19.43
N THR A 161 -11.12 -13.07 -20.30
CA THR A 161 -11.93 -12.04 -20.97
C THR A 161 -11.43 -11.77 -22.37
N ASN A 162 -12.35 -11.59 -23.31
CA ASN A 162 -12.00 -10.94 -24.57
C ASN A 162 -11.84 -9.44 -24.35
N PHE A 163 -10.99 -8.83 -25.16
CA PHE A 163 -10.83 -7.39 -25.24
C PHE A 163 -10.63 -6.90 -26.67
N GLN A 164 -11.09 -5.68 -26.93
CA GLN A 164 -10.86 -4.93 -28.16
C GLN A 164 -10.09 -3.66 -27.83
N ILE A 165 -9.11 -3.34 -28.66
CA ILE A 165 -8.38 -2.09 -28.60
C ILE A 165 -8.83 -1.21 -29.75
N TYR A 166 -9.38 -0.05 -29.39
CA TYR A 166 -9.75 1.00 -30.31
C TYR A 166 -8.80 2.18 -30.16
N LEU A 167 -8.46 2.81 -31.27
CA LEU A 167 -7.56 3.96 -31.31
C LEU A 167 -8.14 5.05 -32.21
N THR A 168 -8.20 6.26 -31.68
CA THR A 168 -8.56 7.46 -32.43
C THR A 168 -7.39 8.41 -32.47
N TYR A 169 -6.88 8.71 -33.67
CA TYR A 169 -5.82 9.68 -33.84
C TYR A 169 -6.35 11.10 -33.60
N ARG A 170 -5.73 11.85 -32.67
CA ARG A 170 -6.15 13.21 -32.32
C ARG A 170 -5.24 14.30 -32.88
N GLY A 171 -4.18 13.93 -33.60
CA GLY A 171 -3.16 14.84 -34.08
C GLY A 171 -1.81 14.65 -33.39
N LEU A 172 -0.81 15.42 -33.82
CA LEU A 172 0.48 15.48 -33.17
C LEU A 172 0.38 16.37 -31.91
N SER A 173 0.96 15.93 -30.79
CA SER A 173 1.18 16.80 -29.64
C SER A 173 2.46 17.62 -29.80
N ASP A 174 3.47 17.02 -30.43
CA ASP A 174 4.72 17.65 -30.82
C ASP A 174 5.26 16.95 -32.09
N PRO A 175 6.33 17.46 -32.74
CA PRO A 175 6.85 16.88 -33.98
C PRO A 175 7.36 15.43 -33.88
N GLN A 176 7.47 14.86 -32.68
CA GLN A 176 7.96 13.51 -32.41
C GLN A 176 6.94 12.63 -31.69
N THR A 177 5.77 13.16 -31.34
CA THR A 177 4.78 12.48 -30.50
C THR A 177 3.37 12.66 -31.02
N ALA A 178 2.69 11.54 -31.30
CA ALA A 178 1.30 11.52 -31.70
C ALA A 178 0.37 11.30 -30.50
N ASN A 179 -0.74 12.05 -30.47
CA ASN A 179 -1.79 11.89 -29.48
C ASN A 179 -2.87 10.94 -30.00
N PHE A 180 -3.26 10.00 -29.16
CA PHE A 180 -4.37 9.12 -29.41
C PHE A 180 -5.34 9.07 -28.24
N PHE A 181 -6.61 8.92 -28.57
CA PHE A 181 -7.59 8.39 -27.63
C PHE A 181 -7.61 6.87 -27.78
N LEU A 182 -7.30 6.17 -26.69
CA LEU A 182 -7.28 4.72 -26.60
C LEU A 182 -8.53 4.26 -25.83
N ALA A 183 -9.32 3.38 -26.42
CA ALA A 183 -10.44 2.74 -25.75
C ALA A 183 -10.23 1.23 -25.71
N VAL A 184 -10.18 0.68 -24.49
CA VAL A 184 -10.12 -0.77 -24.26
C VAL A 184 -11.51 -1.23 -23.86
N ARG A 185 -12.13 -2.04 -24.72
CA ARG A 185 -13.43 -2.65 -24.44
C ARG A 185 -13.23 -4.09 -24.03
N THR A 186 -13.94 -4.56 -22.99
CA THR A 186 -13.76 -5.91 -22.44
C THR A 186 -15.10 -6.61 -22.27
N SER A 187 -15.08 -7.94 -22.44
CA SER A 187 -16.29 -8.78 -22.34
C SER A 187 -16.76 -9.02 -20.91
N LYS A 188 -15.86 -8.89 -19.94
CA LYS A 188 -16.13 -9.01 -18.50
C LYS A 188 -15.50 -7.83 -17.79
N GLN A 189 -16.04 -7.47 -16.62
CA GLN A 189 -15.44 -6.44 -15.80
C GLN A 189 -14.04 -6.88 -15.37
N VAL A 190 -13.05 -6.06 -15.70
CA VAL A 190 -11.64 -6.30 -15.38
C VAL A 190 -11.21 -5.33 -14.27
N PRO A 191 -10.49 -5.79 -13.24
CA PRO A 191 -9.89 -4.90 -12.27
C PRO A 191 -8.93 -3.89 -12.91
N GLN A 192 -8.97 -2.65 -12.42
CA GLN A 192 -8.18 -1.54 -12.98
C GLN A 192 -6.68 -1.84 -13.10
N PHE A 193 -6.11 -2.58 -12.13
CA PHE A 193 -4.68 -2.91 -12.14
C PHE A 193 -4.27 -3.75 -13.36
N ILE A 194 -5.18 -4.56 -13.92
CA ILE A 194 -4.92 -5.36 -15.13
C ILE A 194 -5.01 -4.49 -16.37
N VAL A 195 -5.96 -3.55 -16.41
CA VAL A 195 -6.03 -2.57 -17.50
C VAL A 195 -4.72 -1.76 -17.56
N ASN A 196 -4.18 -1.39 -16.39
CA ASN A 196 -2.89 -0.71 -16.30
C ASN A 196 -1.71 -1.57 -16.75
N LEU A 197 -1.82 -2.91 -16.74
CA LEU A 197 -0.79 -3.79 -17.33
C LEU A 197 -0.86 -3.81 -18.86
N LEU A 198 -2.00 -3.45 -19.46
CA LEU A 198 -2.11 -3.35 -20.91
C LEU A 198 -1.41 -2.09 -21.43
N ILE A 199 -1.22 -1.07 -20.60
CA ILE A 199 -0.58 0.18 -21.00
C ILE A 199 0.90 0.15 -20.60
N PRO A 200 1.82 0.19 -21.57
CA PRO A 200 3.26 0.19 -21.30
C PRO A 200 3.66 1.43 -20.50
N LYS A 201 4.66 1.30 -19.61
CA LYS A 201 5.19 2.44 -18.85
C LYS A 201 5.99 3.41 -19.72
N GLU A 202 6.36 2.94 -20.91
CA GLU A 202 7.15 3.64 -21.91
C GLU A 202 6.37 4.79 -22.58
N ILE A 203 5.04 4.82 -22.42
CA ILE A 203 4.19 5.89 -22.93
C ILE A 203 3.54 6.67 -21.79
N SER A 204 3.32 7.96 -22.05
CA SER A 204 2.40 8.74 -21.22
C SER A 204 0.98 8.27 -21.51
N ALA A 205 0.24 7.95 -20.45
CA ALA A 205 -1.15 7.58 -20.52
C ALA A 205 -1.90 8.17 -19.32
N VAL A 206 -2.97 8.90 -19.59
CA VAL A 206 -3.84 9.45 -18.55
C VAL A 206 -5.27 9.00 -18.81
N PRO A 207 -6.05 8.65 -17.77
CA PRO A 207 -7.48 8.40 -17.92
C PRO A 207 -8.14 9.56 -18.67
N ALA A 208 -9.01 9.23 -19.62
CA ALA A 208 -9.72 10.21 -20.46
C ALA A 208 -11.11 10.53 -19.92
#